data_AF-A0A8D8MUE3-F1
#
_entry.id   AF-A0A8D8MUE3-F1
#
_cell.length_a   1.000
_cell.length_b   1.000
_cell.length_c   1.000
_cell.angle_alpha   90.00
_cell.angle_beta   90.00
_cell.angle_gamma   90.00
#
_symmetry.space_group_name_H-M   'P 1'
#
loop_
_entity.id
_entity.type
_entity.pdbx_description
1 polymer ?
#
loop_
_entity_poly.entity_id
_entity_poly.type
_entity_poly.pdbx_seq_one_letter_code
_entity_poly.pdbx_strand_id
1 'polypeptide(L)'
;VPRSPMISKVEVAGAGFVNVFLDKTFGAEAIMSILKDGVKPPTFERKRVIVDFSSPNIAKEMHVGHLRSTIIGDSICRFLEFLGHDVLRLNHVGDWGTQFGMLIAHLQDRFPDYLKVSPPIGDLQAFYKESKTRFDSDEEFKKRAYACVVKLQGGDADSLKGWKLICDVSRKEFQKVYDRLDVKLIERGESFYQKRME
;
A
#
# COMPACT_ATOMS: atom_id res chain seq x y z
N VAL A 1 38.51 30.06 -9.42
CA VAL A 1 37.92 28.70 -9.26
C VAL A 1 39.08 27.72 -9.10
N PRO A 2 39.10 26.86 -8.07
CA PRO A 2 40.12 25.82 -7.96
C PRO A 2 40.11 24.93 -9.20
N ARG A 3 41.28 24.42 -9.62
CA ARG A 3 41.36 23.52 -10.78
C ARG A 3 40.59 22.23 -10.48
N SER A 4 39.69 21.85 -11.38
CA SER A 4 38.92 20.60 -11.30
C SER A 4 39.10 19.83 -12.61
N PRO A 5 39.37 18.52 -12.56
CA PRO A 5 39.45 17.69 -13.77
C PRO A 5 38.11 17.54 -14.49
N MET A 6 37.00 17.92 -13.86
CA MET A 6 35.64 17.82 -14.43
C MET A 6 35.28 19.02 -15.32
N ILE A 7 35.98 20.15 -15.18
CA ILE A 7 35.57 21.43 -15.76
C ILE A 7 36.62 21.86 -16.79
N SER A 8 36.21 21.97 -18.06
CA SER A 8 37.08 22.46 -19.14
C SER A 8 37.17 23.98 -19.16
N LYS A 9 36.05 24.68 -18.97
CA LYS A 9 36.01 26.14 -18.86
C LYS A 9 34.79 26.63 -18.06
N VAL A 10 34.89 27.86 -17.59
CA VAL A 10 33.81 28.61 -16.94
C VAL A 10 33.72 29.97 -17.62
N GLU A 11 32.50 30.41 -17.95
CA GLU A 11 32.26 31.69 -18.62
C GLU A 11 31.19 32.48 -17.87
N VAL A 12 31.41 33.80 -17.72
CA VAL A 12 30.37 34.70 -17.23
C VAL A 12 29.55 35.19 -18.41
N ALA A 13 28.22 35.05 -18.33
CA ALA A 13 27.31 35.44 -19.40
C ALA A 13 26.28 36.47 -18.92
N GLY A 14 26.02 37.46 -19.77
CA GLY A 14 24.99 38.48 -19.55
C GLY A 14 25.14 39.20 -18.21
N ALA A 15 24.06 39.23 -17.43
CA ALA A 15 23.96 39.91 -16.14
C ALA A 15 24.72 39.24 -14.98
N GLY A 16 25.61 38.27 -15.25
CA GLY A 16 26.41 37.59 -14.24
C GLY A 16 26.10 36.09 -14.05
N PHE A 17 25.46 35.43 -15.01
CA PHE A 17 25.32 33.98 -14.99
C PHE A 17 26.69 33.31 -15.14
N VAL A 18 26.88 32.14 -14.52
CA VAL A 18 28.11 31.36 -14.62
C VAL A 18 27.84 30.06 -15.38
N ASN A 19 28.28 30.01 -16.63
CA ASN A 19 28.23 28.81 -17.45
C ASN A 19 29.41 27.90 -17.12
N VAL A 20 29.15 26.63 -16.83
CA VAL A 20 30.17 25.61 -16.55
C VAL A 20 30.17 24.60 -17.67
N PHE A 21 31.32 24.40 -18.29
CA PHE A 21 31.50 23.45 -19.38
C PHE A 21 32.28 22.25 -18.87
N LEU A 22 31.71 21.06 -19.05
CA LEU A 22 32.34 19.81 -18.62
C LEU A 22 33.53 19.45 -19.53
N ASP A 23 34.51 18.77 -18.97
CA ASP A 23 35.60 18.17 -19.76
C ASP A 23 35.11 16.94 -20.53
N LYS A 24 35.52 16.81 -21.80
CA LYS A 24 35.08 15.68 -22.65
C LYS A 24 35.66 14.35 -22.19
N THR A 25 36.88 14.36 -21.66
CA THR A 25 37.54 13.16 -21.13
C THR A 25 36.79 12.64 -19.91
N PHE A 26 36.42 13.55 -19.00
CA PHE A 26 35.59 13.22 -17.84
C PHE A 26 34.26 12.56 -18.25
N GLY A 27 33.56 13.12 -19.25
CA GLY A 27 32.32 12.53 -19.77
C GLY A 27 32.54 11.15 -20.40
N ALA A 28 33.61 10.97 -21.17
CA ALA A 28 33.95 9.68 -21.79
C ALA A 28 34.27 8.60 -20.74
N GLU A 29 35.03 8.95 -19.70
CA GLU A 29 35.34 8.04 -18.59
C GLU A 29 34.07 7.60 -17.83
N ALA A 30 33.14 8.52 -17.58
CA ALA A 30 31.87 8.21 -16.94
C ALA A 30 31.03 7.22 -17.76
N ILE A 31 30.94 7.42 -19.09
CA ILE A 31 30.24 6.49 -19.99
C ILE A 31 30.93 5.13 -20.00
N MET A 32 32.26 5.10 -20.10
CA MET A 32 33.03 3.85 -20.08
C MET A 32 32.85 3.08 -18.76
N SER A 33 32.78 3.76 -17.62
CA SER A 33 32.49 3.09 -16.34
C SER A 33 31.08 2.50 -16.33
N ILE A 34 30.07 3.21 -16.83
CA ILE A 34 28.69 2.67 -16.92
C ILE A 34 28.65 1.42 -17.81
N LEU A 35 29.36 1.42 -18.93
CA LEU A 35 29.42 0.26 -19.84
C LEU A 35 30.15 -0.94 -19.23
N LYS A 36 31.22 -0.70 -18.45
CA LYS A 36 32.06 -1.75 -17.87
C LYS A 36 31.51 -2.31 -16.57
N ASP A 37 31.00 -1.42 -15.70
CA ASP A 37 30.61 -1.73 -14.33
C ASP A 37 29.09 -1.78 -14.13
N GLY A 38 28.30 -1.32 -15.12
CA GLY A 38 26.86 -1.14 -15.04
C GLY A 38 26.45 0.20 -14.43
N VAL A 39 25.14 0.51 -14.48
CA VAL A 39 24.58 1.71 -13.84
C VAL A 39 24.55 1.50 -12.33
N LYS A 40 25.37 2.25 -11.59
CA LYS A 40 25.43 2.20 -10.12
C LYS A 40 24.96 3.52 -9.51
N PRO A 41 24.24 3.48 -8.38
CA PRO A 41 23.93 4.69 -7.63
C PRO A 41 25.21 5.31 -7.04
N PRO A 42 25.18 6.60 -6.64
CA PRO A 42 26.18 7.13 -5.73
C PRO A 42 26.17 6.36 -4.40
N THR A 43 27.29 6.36 -3.69
CA THR A 43 27.34 5.77 -2.34
C THR A 43 26.72 6.72 -1.33
N PHE A 44 25.73 6.24 -0.59
CA PHE A 44 25.10 6.93 0.52
C PHE A 44 25.20 6.09 1.80
N GLU A 45 25.02 6.74 2.95
CA GLU A 45 24.81 6.03 4.21
C GLU A 45 23.50 5.24 4.13
N ARG A 46 23.58 3.92 4.38
CA ARG A 46 22.40 3.06 4.40
C ARG A 46 21.49 3.46 5.56
N LYS A 47 20.20 3.63 5.24
CA LYS A 47 19.15 3.98 6.20
C LYS A 47 17.98 3.02 6.05
N ARG A 48 17.21 2.87 7.12
CA ARG A 48 15.94 2.18 7.08
C ARG A 48 14.84 3.18 6.73
N VAL A 49 14.06 2.89 5.69
CA VAL A 49 12.96 3.75 5.21
C VAL A 49 11.68 2.94 5.16
N ILE A 50 10.60 3.47 5.74
CA ILE A 50 9.27 2.88 5.64
C ILE A 50 8.49 3.70 4.63
N VAL A 51 7.89 3.03 3.65
CA VAL A 51 7.01 3.65 2.66
C VAL A 51 5.63 3.02 2.80
N ASP A 52 4.65 3.80 3.21
CA ASP A 52 3.25 3.41 3.29
C ASP A 52 2.55 3.82 2.00
N PHE A 53 2.00 2.86 1.26
CA PHE A 53 1.35 3.12 -0.01
C PHE A 53 0.33 2.04 -0.38
N SER A 54 -0.45 2.33 -1.42
CA SER A 54 -1.64 1.57 -1.84
C SER A 54 -2.82 1.71 -0.88
N SER A 55 -2.72 1.10 0.30
CA SER A 55 -3.61 1.24 1.47
C SER A 55 -5.11 1.32 1.14
N PRO A 56 -5.67 0.34 0.39
CA PRO A 56 -7.11 0.30 0.11
C PRO A 56 -7.92 -0.10 1.35
N ASN A 57 -9.19 0.29 1.34
CA ASN A 57 -10.16 -0.13 2.35
C ASN A 57 -10.74 -1.51 2.00
N ILE A 58 -10.75 -2.44 2.95
CA ILE A 58 -11.41 -3.74 2.79
C ILE A 58 -12.91 -3.55 2.56
N ALA A 59 -13.52 -4.46 1.80
CA ALA A 59 -14.93 -4.42 1.40
C ALA A 59 -15.35 -3.19 0.56
N LYS A 60 -14.39 -2.42 0.06
CA LYS A 60 -14.60 -1.38 -0.96
C LYS A 60 -13.74 -1.67 -2.18
N GLU A 61 -14.19 -1.17 -3.34
CA GLU A 61 -13.40 -1.28 -4.56
C GLU A 61 -12.15 -0.39 -4.50
N MET A 62 -11.05 -0.93 -5.03
CA MET A 62 -9.83 -0.16 -5.23
C MET A 62 -10.04 0.85 -6.37
N HIS A 63 -10.22 2.13 -6.03
CA HIS A 63 -10.35 3.20 -7.04
C HIS A 63 -9.00 3.79 -7.50
N VAL A 64 -9.04 4.66 -8.52
CA VAL A 64 -7.87 5.33 -9.14
C VAL A 64 -6.97 6.07 -8.15
N GLY A 65 -7.52 6.59 -7.05
CA GLY A 65 -6.73 7.18 -5.96
C GLY A 65 -5.73 6.20 -5.33
N HIS A 66 -6.16 4.97 -5.02
CA HIS A 66 -5.27 3.93 -4.50
C HIS A 66 -4.26 3.48 -5.58
N LEU A 67 -4.67 3.43 -6.85
CA LEU A 67 -3.77 3.07 -7.95
C LEU A 67 -2.63 4.10 -8.09
N ARG A 68 -2.93 5.40 -7.99
CA ARG A 68 -1.91 6.46 -7.98
C ARG A 68 -0.92 6.27 -6.84
N SER A 69 -1.41 6.03 -5.62
CA SER A 69 -0.58 5.72 -4.45
C SER A 69 0.29 4.48 -4.69
N THR A 70 -0.30 3.43 -5.28
CA THR A 70 0.36 2.16 -5.61
C THR A 70 1.57 2.36 -6.52
N ILE A 71 1.40 3.07 -7.64
CA ILE A 71 2.45 3.29 -8.64
C ILE A 71 3.55 4.22 -8.10
N ILE A 72 3.16 5.33 -7.48
CA ILE A 72 4.13 6.31 -6.95
C ILE A 72 4.94 5.69 -5.81
N GLY A 73 4.26 5.01 -4.87
CA GLY A 73 4.91 4.37 -3.74
C GLY A 73 5.89 3.28 -4.17
N ASP A 74 5.49 2.42 -5.12
CA ASP A 74 6.38 1.38 -5.64
C ASP A 74 7.62 1.98 -6.35
N SER A 75 7.43 3.04 -7.14
CA SER A 75 8.54 3.76 -7.80
C SER A 75 9.51 4.36 -6.77
N ILE A 76 8.99 4.99 -5.70
CA ILE A 76 9.81 5.51 -4.60
C ILE A 76 10.58 4.38 -3.91
N CYS A 77 9.93 3.24 -3.66
CA CYS A 77 10.60 2.08 -3.03
C CYS A 77 11.74 1.57 -3.90
N ARG A 78 11.50 1.34 -5.20
CA ARG A 78 12.53 0.89 -6.15
C ARG A 78 13.68 1.87 -6.25
N PHE A 79 13.41 3.18 -6.25
CA PHE A 79 14.44 4.21 -6.25
C PHE A 79 15.31 4.16 -4.98
N LEU A 80 14.69 4.07 -3.80
CA LEU A 80 15.42 4.00 -2.53
C LEU A 80 16.21 2.70 -2.37
N GLU A 81 15.65 1.57 -2.84
CA GLU A 81 16.34 0.28 -2.92
C GLU A 81 17.54 0.35 -3.88
N PHE A 82 17.37 1.01 -5.03
CA PHE A 82 18.46 1.25 -5.98
C PHE A 82 19.57 2.09 -5.35
N LEU A 83 19.26 3.05 -4.47
CA LEU A 83 20.25 3.80 -3.68
C LEU A 83 20.88 2.99 -2.53
N GLY A 84 20.42 1.77 -2.27
CA GLY A 84 20.97 0.87 -1.24
C GLY A 84 20.32 1.00 0.15
N HIS A 85 19.19 1.69 0.28
CA HIS A 85 18.46 1.77 1.55
C HIS A 85 17.74 0.44 1.89
N ASP A 86 17.51 0.21 3.18
CA ASP A 86 16.63 -0.87 3.67
C ASP A 86 15.18 -0.40 3.67
N VAL A 87 14.42 -0.78 2.63
CA VAL A 87 13.05 -0.27 2.41
C VAL A 87 12.01 -1.27 2.91
N LEU A 88 11.18 -0.84 3.86
CA LEU A 88 10.00 -1.57 4.31
C LEU A 88 8.76 -1.01 3.61
N ARG A 89 8.20 -1.81 2.69
CA ARG A 89 7.01 -1.48 1.91
C ARG A 89 5.75 -1.90 2.66
N LEU A 90 4.99 -0.94 3.20
CA LEU A 90 3.79 -1.22 3.99
C LEU A 90 2.52 -0.91 3.19
N ASN A 91 1.56 -1.83 3.30
CA ASN A 91 0.19 -1.64 2.84
C ASN A 91 -0.71 -1.49 4.08
N HIS A 92 -1.05 -0.25 4.42
CA HIS A 92 -1.85 0.09 5.60
C HIS A 92 -3.35 0.03 5.27
N VAL A 93 -3.82 -1.19 5.01
CA VAL A 93 -5.20 -1.45 4.61
C VAL A 93 -6.20 -1.02 5.70
N GLY A 94 -7.34 -0.48 5.26
CA GLY A 94 -8.48 -0.21 6.12
C GLY A 94 -9.25 -1.49 6.42
N ASP A 95 -8.69 -2.33 7.29
CA ASP A 95 -9.22 -3.63 7.70
C ASP A 95 -9.84 -3.62 9.11
N TRP A 96 -9.99 -2.45 9.71
CA TRP A 96 -10.62 -2.26 11.01
C TRP A 96 -11.65 -1.13 10.93
N GLY A 97 -12.82 -1.28 11.55
CA GLY A 97 -13.85 -0.24 11.51
C GLY A 97 -15.27 -0.75 11.69
N THR A 98 -16.20 0.17 11.91
CA THR A 98 -17.60 -0.14 12.22
C THR A 98 -18.34 -0.79 11.05
N GLN A 99 -17.87 -0.60 9.81
CA GLN A 99 -18.41 -1.27 8.62
C GLN A 99 -18.35 -2.79 8.69
N PHE A 100 -17.38 -3.35 9.43
CA PHE A 100 -17.30 -4.80 9.60
C PHE A 100 -18.45 -5.38 10.42
N GLY A 101 -19.07 -4.59 11.30
CA GLY A 101 -20.23 -5.04 12.06
C GLY A 101 -21.40 -5.45 11.18
N MET A 102 -21.75 -4.60 10.20
CA MET A 102 -22.83 -4.92 9.25
C MET A 102 -22.45 -6.05 8.29
N LEU A 103 -21.18 -6.14 7.88
CA LEU A 103 -20.71 -7.22 7.01
C LEU A 103 -20.75 -8.58 7.71
N ILE A 104 -20.33 -8.65 8.97
CA ILE A 104 -20.38 -9.88 9.79
C ILE A 104 -21.82 -10.28 10.08
N ALA A 105 -22.69 -9.33 10.47
CA ALA A 105 -24.11 -9.62 10.69
C ALA A 105 -24.78 -10.12 9.41
N HIS A 106 -24.44 -9.54 8.25
CA HIS A 106 -24.95 -9.99 6.96
C HIS A 106 -24.41 -11.38 6.59
N LEU A 107 -23.15 -11.67 6.90
CA LEU A 107 -22.51 -12.96 6.68
C LEU A 107 -23.20 -14.08 7.46
N GLN A 108 -23.51 -13.82 8.73
CA GLN A 108 -24.20 -14.77 9.61
C GLN A 108 -25.59 -15.14 9.07
N ASP A 109 -26.32 -14.17 8.50
CA ASP A 109 -27.64 -14.43 7.94
C ASP A 109 -27.60 -15.15 6.59
N ARG A 110 -26.68 -14.74 5.70
CA ARG A 110 -26.54 -15.31 4.35
C ARG A 110 -25.91 -16.71 4.38
N PHE A 111 -24.97 -16.93 5.29
CA PHE A 111 -24.17 -18.15 5.38
C PHE A 111 -24.07 -18.60 6.86
N PRO A 112 -25.13 -19.19 7.44
CA PRO A 112 -25.13 -19.62 8.84
C PRO A 112 -23.98 -20.59 9.17
N ASP A 113 -23.54 -21.38 8.18
CA ASP A 113 -22.46 -22.37 8.31
C ASP A 113 -21.07 -21.82 7.95
N TYR A 114 -20.85 -20.49 7.88
CA TYR A 114 -19.56 -19.88 7.53
C TYR A 114 -18.38 -20.32 8.43
N LEU A 115 -18.68 -20.79 9.64
CA LEU A 115 -17.69 -21.36 10.56
C LEU A 115 -17.17 -22.73 10.10
N LYS A 116 -17.92 -23.47 9.28
CA LYS A 116 -17.54 -24.81 8.80
C LYS A 116 -17.17 -24.79 7.33
N VAL A 117 -17.89 -24.01 6.53
CA VAL A 117 -17.75 -23.95 5.07
C VAL A 117 -17.34 -22.55 4.66
N SER A 118 -16.32 -22.44 3.81
CA SER A 118 -15.92 -21.15 3.26
C SER A 118 -17.06 -20.59 2.40
N PRO A 119 -17.58 -19.39 2.72
CA PRO A 119 -18.72 -18.83 2.00
C PRO A 119 -18.29 -18.40 0.58
N PRO A 120 -19.11 -18.67 -0.45
CA PRO A 120 -18.85 -18.26 -1.82
C PRO A 120 -19.16 -16.76 -2.03
N ILE A 121 -18.43 -15.89 -1.36
CA ILE A 121 -18.55 -14.44 -1.54
C ILE A 121 -17.83 -14.08 -2.85
N GLY A 122 -18.59 -13.96 -3.94
CA GLY A 122 -18.05 -13.59 -5.25
C GLY A 122 -17.73 -12.10 -5.34
N ASP A 123 -18.77 -11.27 -5.27
CA ASP A 123 -18.66 -9.81 -5.35
C ASP A 123 -18.85 -9.18 -3.96
N LEU A 124 -17.73 -8.75 -3.37
CA LEU A 124 -17.74 -8.13 -2.06
C LEU A 124 -18.37 -6.72 -2.08
N GLN A 125 -18.41 -6.04 -3.23
CA GLN A 125 -19.09 -4.75 -3.36
C GLN A 125 -20.61 -4.94 -3.32
N ALA A 126 -21.13 -5.95 -4.02
CA ALA A 126 -22.54 -6.32 -3.94
C ALA A 126 -22.91 -6.70 -2.49
N PHE A 127 -22.10 -7.54 -1.85
CA PHE A 127 -22.27 -7.95 -0.45
C PHE A 127 -22.27 -6.73 0.50
N TYR A 128 -21.37 -5.77 0.28
CA TYR A 128 -21.35 -4.51 1.04
C TYR A 128 -22.63 -3.70 0.82
N LYS A 129 -23.06 -3.50 -0.43
CA LYS A 129 -24.29 -2.75 -0.75
C LYS A 129 -25.52 -3.39 -0.11
N GLU A 130 -25.66 -4.71 -0.19
CA GLU A 130 -26.75 -5.45 0.47
C GLU A 130 -26.74 -5.25 1.99
N SER A 131 -25.56 -5.40 2.63
CA SER A 131 -25.42 -5.17 4.07
C SER A 131 -25.76 -3.73 4.46
N LYS A 132 -25.41 -2.77 3.61
CA LYS A 132 -25.68 -1.34 3.84
C LYS A 132 -27.16 -1.01 3.71
N THR A 133 -27.84 -1.54 2.68
CA THR A 133 -29.30 -1.40 2.56
C THR A 133 -30.00 -1.92 3.79
N ARG A 134 -29.63 -3.11 4.28
CA ARG A 134 -30.21 -3.70 5.51
C ARG A 134 -29.90 -2.86 6.75
N PHE A 135 -28.68 -2.33 6.84
CA PHE A 135 -28.30 -1.44 7.94
C PHE A 135 -29.14 -0.16 8.00
N ASP A 136 -29.53 0.38 6.84
CA ASP A 136 -30.30 1.62 6.76
C ASP A 136 -31.83 1.37 6.87
N SER A 137 -32.31 0.16 6.56
CA SER A 137 -33.76 -0.16 6.53
C SER A 137 -34.28 -1.02 7.69
N ASP A 138 -33.42 -1.75 8.40
CA ASP A 138 -33.79 -2.72 9.44
C ASP A 138 -33.11 -2.39 10.78
N GLU A 139 -33.90 -1.86 11.72
CA GLU A 139 -33.43 -1.45 13.06
C GLU A 139 -32.91 -2.63 13.90
N GLU A 140 -33.45 -3.84 13.73
CA GLU A 140 -32.95 -5.03 14.43
C GLU A 140 -31.62 -5.48 13.84
N PHE A 141 -31.47 -5.44 12.51
CA PHE A 141 -30.18 -5.67 11.87
C PHE A 141 -29.13 -4.64 12.30
N LYS A 142 -29.51 -3.37 12.40
CA LYS A 142 -28.61 -2.29 12.86
C LYS A 142 -28.10 -2.53 14.28
N LYS A 143 -28.96 -2.92 15.22
CA LYS A 143 -28.56 -3.32 16.58
C LYS A 143 -27.57 -4.49 16.56
N ARG A 144 -27.85 -5.52 15.75
CA ARG A 144 -26.93 -6.68 15.59
C ARG A 144 -25.59 -6.28 14.99
N ALA A 145 -25.57 -5.39 14.00
CA ALA A 145 -24.35 -4.88 13.40
C ALA A 145 -23.45 -4.19 14.44
N TYR A 146 -24.02 -3.32 15.28
CA TYR A 146 -23.27 -2.70 16.39
C TYR A 146 -22.75 -3.74 17.39
N ALA A 147 -23.57 -4.73 17.76
CA ALA A 147 -23.13 -5.81 18.64
C ALA A 147 -21.97 -6.61 18.03
N CYS A 148 -21.97 -6.84 16.70
CA CYS A 148 -20.86 -7.51 16.01
C CYS A 148 -19.57 -6.69 16.04
N VAL A 149 -19.63 -5.35 15.97
CA VAL A 149 -18.43 -4.50 16.14
C VAL A 149 -17.82 -4.71 17.53
N VAL A 150 -18.65 -4.66 18.57
CA VAL A 150 -18.19 -4.84 19.95
C VAL A 150 -17.57 -6.23 20.15
N LYS A 151 -18.21 -7.28 19.62
CA LYS A 151 -17.66 -8.64 19.66
C LYS A 151 -16.32 -8.75 18.93
N LEU A 152 -16.22 -8.17 17.73
CA LEU A 152 -14.97 -8.16 16.96
C LEU A 152 -13.84 -7.46 17.73
N GLN A 153 -14.12 -6.29 18.30
CA GLN A 153 -13.15 -5.54 19.12
C GLN A 153 -12.78 -6.29 20.41
N GLY A 154 -13.74 -6.98 21.02
CA GLY A 154 -13.52 -7.85 22.18
C GLY A 154 -12.78 -9.16 21.88
N GLY A 155 -12.44 -9.43 20.61
CA GLY A 155 -11.69 -10.63 20.22
C GLY A 155 -12.53 -11.92 20.18
N ASP A 156 -13.84 -11.81 19.99
CA ASP A 156 -14.73 -12.95 19.82
C ASP A 156 -14.29 -13.83 18.63
N ALA A 157 -14.11 -15.13 18.87
CA ALA A 157 -13.50 -16.05 17.91
C ALA A 157 -14.33 -16.19 16.62
N ASP A 158 -15.65 -16.23 16.73
CA ASP A 158 -16.55 -16.38 15.59
C ASP A 158 -16.58 -15.10 14.75
N SER A 159 -16.65 -13.95 15.42
CA SER A 159 -16.60 -12.63 14.76
C SER A 159 -15.25 -12.40 14.06
N LEU A 160 -14.13 -12.76 14.69
CA LEU A 160 -12.80 -12.71 14.07
C LEU A 160 -12.68 -13.64 12.86
N LYS A 161 -13.30 -14.82 12.91
CA LYS A 161 -13.33 -15.75 11.78
C LYS A 161 -14.14 -15.18 10.61
N GLY A 162 -15.30 -14.59 10.88
CA GLY A 162 -16.10 -13.89 9.88
C GLY A 162 -15.35 -12.72 9.24
N TRP A 163 -14.73 -11.88 10.06
CA TRP A 163 -13.85 -10.78 9.63
C TRP A 163 -12.74 -11.27 8.71
N LYS A 164 -12.02 -12.33 9.10
CA LYS A 164 -10.91 -12.87 8.31
C LYS A 164 -11.37 -13.35 6.94
N LEU A 165 -12.51 -14.05 6.86
CA LEU A 165 -13.07 -14.50 5.57
C LEU A 165 -13.40 -13.32 4.65
N ILE A 166 -13.99 -12.25 5.20
CA ILE A 166 -14.29 -11.02 4.46
C ILE A 166 -13.00 -10.37 3.95
N CYS A 167 -11.99 -10.22 4.81
CA CYS A 167 -10.69 -9.66 4.44
C CYS A 167 -10.00 -10.49 3.35
N ASP A 168 -10.04 -11.82 3.46
CA ASP A 168 -9.38 -12.73 2.50
C ASP A 168 -9.97 -12.62 1.09
N VAL A 169 -11.27 -12.31 0.96
CA VAL A 169 -11.90 -12.03 -0.34
C VAL A 169 -11.35 -10.74 -0.93
N SER A 170 -11.30 -9.65 -0.16
CA SER A 170 -10.67 -8.39 -0.61
C SER A 170 -9.20 -8.57 -0.99
N ARG A 171 -8.43 -9.29 -0.17
CA ARG A 171 -7.00 -9.53 -0.40
C ARG A 171 -6.76 -10.23 -1.74
N LYS A 172 -7.57 -11.23 -2.09
CA LYS A 172 -7.48 -11.93 -3.38
C LYS A 172 -7.70 -10.99 -4.56
N GLU A 173 -8.66 -10.07 -4.46
CA GLU A 173 -8.91 -9.09 -5.53
C GLU A 173 -7.79 -8.05 -5.63
N PHE A 174 -7.30 -7.54 -4.50
CA PHE A 174 -6.17 -6.60 -4.49
C PHE A 174 -4.89 -7.26 -5.04
N GLN A 175 -4.66 -8.54 -4.72
CA GLN A 175 -3.48 -9.27 -5.19
C GLN A 175 -3.44 -9.37 -6.72
N LYS A 176 -4.59 -9.55 -7.40
CA LYS A 176 -4.64 -9.54 -8.87
C LYS A 176 -4.10 -8.23 -9.45
N VAL A 177 -4.40 -7.09 -8.81
CA VAL A 177 -3.90 -5.78 -9.22
C VAL A 177 -2.41 -5.66 -8.94
N TYR A 178 -1.95 -6.09 -7.76
CA TYR A 178 -0.54 -6.06 -7.39
C TYR A 178 0.32 -6.95 -8.30
N ASP A 179 -0.13 -8.17 -8.61
CA ASP A 179 0.55 -9.08 -9.52
C ASP A 179 0.66 -8.48 -10.92
N ARG A 180 -0.42 -7.86 -11.41
CA ARG A 180 -0.43 -7.20 -12.72
C ARG A 180 0.52 -6.01 -12.80
N LEU A 181 0.74 -5.31 -11.69
CA LEU A 181 1.62 -4.14 -11.61
C LEU A 181 3.05 -4.49 -11.16
N ASP A 182 3.35 -5.76 -10.87
CA ASP A 182 4.60 -6.20 -10.25
C ASP A 182 4.91 -5.45 -8.93
N VAL A 183 3.89 -5.27 -8.09
CA VAL A 183 4.02 -4.56 -6.82
C VAL A 183 4.12 -5.55 -5.66
N LYS A 184 5.15 -5.40 -4.84
CA LYS A 184 5.38 -6.21 -3.63
C LYS A 184 5.17 -5.35 -2.39
N LEU A 185 4.33 -5.84 -1.48
CA LEU A 185 3.89 -5.13 -0.29
C LEU A 185 3.81 -6.08 0.91
N ILE A 186 4.05 -5.55 2.10
CA ILE A 186 3.75 -6.23 3.36
C ILE A 186 2.48 -5.60 3.94
N GLU A 187 1.42 -6.40 4.04
CA GLU A 187 0.17 -5.95 4.66
C GLU A 187 0.37 -5.69 6.16
N ARG A 188 -0.02 -4.49 6.59
CA ARG A 188 -0.11 -4.12 8.00
C ARG A 188 -1.24 -3.11 8.18
N GLY A 189 -2.47 -3.63 8.16
CA GLY A 189 -3.67 -2.83 8.31
C GLY A 189 -3.84 -2.18 9.68
N GLU A 190 -4.91 -1.42 9.82
CA GLU A 190 -5.35 -0.79 11.07
C GLU A 190 -5.49 -1.82 12.21
N SER A 191 -5.96 -3.03 11.90
CA SER A 191 -6.16 -4.13 12.87
C SER A 191 -4.87 -4.51 13.61
N PHE A 192 -3.70 -4.35 13.00
CA PHE A 192 -2.41 -4.66 13.61
C PHE A 192 -2.13 -3.81 14.86
N TYR A 193 -2.66 -2.59 14.90
CA TYR A 193 -2.37 -1.61 15.95
C TYR A 193 -3.39 -1.62 17.09
N GLN A 194 -4.45 -2.43 17.02
CA GLN A 194 -5.54 -2.45 18.01
C GLN A 194 -5.02 -2.51 19.46
N LYS A 195 -4.12 -3.46 19.76
CA LYS A 195 -3.56 -3.65 21.11
C LYS A 195 -2.65 -2.52 21.60
N ARG A 196 -2.35 -1.53 20.76
CA ARG A 196 -1.47 -0.39 21.07
C ARG A 196 -2.24 0.93 21.18
N MET A 197 -3.54 0.90 20.92
CA MET A 197 -4.43 2.07 21.03
C MET A 197 -5.21 2.09 22.36
N GLU A 198 -5.07 1.03 23.17
CA GLU A 198 -5.49 0.96 24.57
C GLU A 198 -4.46 1.62 25.49
#